data_AF-A0A7H4PNC8-F1
#
_entry.id   AF-A0A7H4PNC8-F1
#
_cell.length_a   1.000
_cell.length_b   1.000
_cell.length_c   1.000
_cell.angle_alpha   90.00
_cell.angle_beta   90.00
_cell.angle_gamma   90.00
#
_symmetry.space_group_name_H-M   'P 1'
#
loop_
_entity.id
_entity.type
_entity.pdbx_description
1 polymer ?
#
loop_
_entity_poly.entity_id
_entity_poly.type
_entity_poly.pdbx_seq_one_letter_code
_entity_poly.pdbx_strand_id
1 'polypeptide(L)' 'MASFSMKKPTTGGEDFSFYMQNIPGAFALLGSGNKEKGSDYAHHHGCFNIDEQVMKSGAELYAQYAWRYLQQNAF' A
#
# COMPACT_ATOMS: atom_id res chain seq x y z
N MET A 1 -12.29 8.93 -5.58
CA MET A 1 -10.94 9.41 -5.23
C MET A 1 -10.49 8.65 -3.99
N ALA A 2 -9.35 7.96 -4.05
CA ALA A 2 -8.75 7.39 -2.85
C ALA A 2 -8.35 8.55 -1.91
N SER A 3 -8.87 8.54 -0.69
CA SER A 3 -8.50 9.52 0.33
C SER A 3 -7.16 9.10 0.93
N PHE A 4 -6.14 9.95 0.81
CA PHE A 4 -4.84 9.72 1.41
C PHE A 4 -4.82 10.29 2.83
N SER A 5 -4.50 9.45 3.80
CA SER A 5 -4.34 9.83 5.20
C SER A 5 -2.95 9.37 5.66
N MET A 6 -2.17 10.29 6.21
CA MET A 6 -0.88 9.97 6.82
C MET A 6 -1.13 9.03 8.00
N LYS A 7 -0.70 7.77 7.87
CA LYS A 7 -0.74 6.81 8.95
C LYS A 7 0.45 7.01 9.89
N LYS A 8 0.26 6.67 11.16
CA LYS A 8 1.36 6.62 12.13
C LYS A 8 2.39 5.59 11.65
N PRO A 9 3.69 5.80 11.92
CA PRO A 9 4.71 4.79 11.67
C PRO A 9 4.37 3.46 12.37
N THR A 10 4.73 2.35 11.74
CA THR A 10 4.58 1.01 12.30
C THR A 10 5.92 0.50 12.82
N THR A 11 5.88 -0.45 13.76
CA THR A 11 7.09 -1.12 14.27
C THR A 11 7.51 -2.38 13.47
N GLY A 12 6.77 -2.73 12.42
CA GLY A 12 7.11 -3.84 11.54
C GLY A 12 8.37 -3.56 10.72
N GLY A 13 9.25 -4.55 10.60
CA GLY A 13 10.41 -4.50 9.70
C GLY A 13 10.00 -4.88 8.28
N GLU A 14 10.47 -4.12 7.29
CA GLU A 14 10.19 -4.32 5.87
C GLU A 14 11.49 -4.15 5.07
N ASP A 15 11.83 -5.13 4.24
CA ASP A 15 13.09 -5.15 3.48
C ASP A 15 13.09 -4.15 2.32
N PHE A 16 11.91 -3.61 1.95
CA PHE A 16 11.80 -2.51 1.00
C PHE A 16 12.63 -1.28 1.42
N SER A 17 12.91 -1.14 2.72
CA SER A 17 13.81 -0.12 3.27
C SER A 17 15.20 -0.12 2.63
N PHE A 18 15.74 -1.27 2.22
CA PHE A 18 17.05 -1.35 1.56
C PHE A 18 17.05 -0.66 0.18
N TYR A 19 15.93 -0.67 -0.56
CA TYR A 19 15.82 0.10 -1.81
C TYR A 19 15.79 1.60 -1.53
N MET A 20 15.00 2.03 -0.54
CA MET A 20 14.85 3.44 -0.18
C MET A 20 16.12 4.08 0.43
N GLN A 21 17.10 3.27 0.85
CA GLN A 21 18.43 3.76 1.25
C GLN A 21 19.26 4.28 0.07
N ASN A 22 19.00 3.80 -1.15
CA ASN A 22 19.84 4.05 -2.32
C ASN A 22 19.18 4.97 -3.36
N ILE A 23 17.85 4.94 -3.46
CA ILE A 23 17.09 5.76 -4.41
C ILE A 23 15.87 6.39 -3.72
N PRO A 24 15.44 7.60 -4.14
CA PRO A 24 14.17 8.15 -3.70
C PRO A 24 13.03 7.18 -4.02
N GLY A 25 12.23 6.86 -3.01
CA GLY A 25 11.13 5.92 -3.13
C GLY A 25 9.98 6.27 -2.20
N ALA A 26 8.88 5.57 -2.37
CA ALA A 26 7.71 5.68 -1.51
C ALA A 26 7.18 4.29 -1.20
N PHE A 27 6.77 4.08 0.05
CA PHE A 27 6.07 2.88 0.49
C PHE A 27 4.66 3.27 0.93
N ALA A 28 3.65 2.57 0.40
CA ALA A 28 2.25 2.87 0.66
C ALA A 28 1.54 1.64 1.21
N LEU A 29 0.69 1.86 2.22
CA LEU A 29 -0.18 0.82 2.76
C LEU A 29 -1.57 0.92 2.11
N LEU A 30 -2.00 -0.15 1.46
CA LEU A 30 -3.38 -0.29 0.97
C LEU A 30 -4.22 -0.99 2.02
N GLY A 31 -5.24 -0.31 2.54
CA GLY A 31 -6.16 -0.92 3.50
C GLY A 31 -7.02 -1.99 2.85
N SER A 32 -6.96 -3.22 3.35
CA SER A 32 -7.76 -4.38 2.91
C SER A 32 -8.72 -4.92 3.99
N GLY A 33 -8.71 -4.32 5.18
CA GLY A 33 -9.51 -4.74 6.31
C GLY A 33 -10.97 -4.31 6.21
N ASN A 34 -11.88 -5.27 6.38
CA ASN A 34 -13.32 -5.05 6.37
C ASN A 34 -13.99 -5.92 7.45
N LYS A 35 -14.53 -5.27 8.49
CA LYS A 35 -15.19 -5.93 9.63
C LYS A 35 -16.41 -6.75 9.22
N GLU A 36 -17.18 -6.26 8.24
CA GLU A 36 -18.39 -6.95 7.76
C GLU A 36 -18.04 -8.25 7.02
N LYS A 37 -16.82 -8.33 6.47
CA LYS A 37 -16.30 -9.50 5.76
C LYS A 37 -15.32 -10.33 6.59
N GLY A 38 -15.09 -9.95 7.87
CA GLY A 38 -14.15 -10.64 8.75
C GLY A 38 -12.69 -10.61 8.28
N SER A 39 -12.29 -9.58 7.52
CA SER A 39 -10.92 -9.43 6.98
C SER A 39 -10.06 -8.42 7.73
N ASP A 40 -10.44 -8.02 8.95
CA ASP A 40 -9.73 -7.03 9.77
C ASP A 40 -8.74 -7.64 10.79
N TYR A 41 -8.51 -8.96 10.72
CA TYR A 41 -7.42 -9.60 11.45
C TYR A 41 -6.05 -9.10 10.97
N ALA A 42 -5.13 -8.89 11.91
CA ALA A 42 -3.79 -8.40 11.62
C ALA A 42 -2.97 -9.39 10.75
N HIS A 43 -1.97 -8.86 10.04
CA HIS A 43 -0.94 -9.68 9.40
C HIS A 43 -0.35 -10.67 10.43
N HIS A 44 -0.01 -11.87 9.99
CA HIS A 44 0.48 -13.00 10.80
C HIS A 44 -0.53 -13.67 11.76
N HIS A 45 -1.79 -13.22 11.78
CA HIS A 45 -2.84 -13.93 12.53
C HIS A 45 -3.32 -15.19 11.77
N GLY A 46 -3.69 -16.27 12.47
CA GLY A 46 -4.14 -17.52 11.83
C GLY A 46 -5.48 -17.42 11.07
N CYS A 47 -6.27 -16.39 11.39
CA CYS A 47 -7.51 -16.03 10.67
C CYS A 47 -7.29 -14.88 9.67
N PHE A 48 -6.04 -14.56 9.33
CA PHE A 48 -5.76 -13.47 8.38
C PHE A 48 -6.48 -13.73 7.04
N ASN A 49 -7.13 -12.68 6.54
CA ASN A 49 -7.80 -12.65 5.26
C ASN A 49 -7.84 -11.21 4.74
N ILE A 50 -8.23 -11.00 3.49
CA ILE A 50 -8.32 -9.68 2.83
C ILE A 50 -9.69 -9.46 2.19
N ASP A 51 -10.11 -8.20 2.06
CA ASP A 51 -11.21 -7.83 1.17
C ASP A 51 -10.72 -7.71 -0.28
N GLU A 52 -10.94 -8.73 -1.11
CA GLU A 52 -10.46 -8.75 -2.50
C GLU A 52 -10.99 -7.61 -3.38
N GLN A 53 -12.07 -6.93 -2.98
CA GLN A 53 -12.56 -5.76 -3.73
C GLN A 53 -11.53 -4.62 -3.78
N VAL A 54 -10.58 -4.58 -2.83
CA VAL A 54 -9.51 -3.57 -2.81
C VAL A 54 -8.40 -3.86 -3.82
N MET A 55 -8.31 -5.07 -4.39
CA MET A 55 -7.26 -5.41 -5.36
C MET A 55 -7.32 -4.52 -6.60
N LYS A 56 -8.53 -4.15 -7.05
CA LYS A 56 -8.71 -3.21 -8.16
C LYS A 56 -8.07 -1.85 -7.85
N SER A 57 -8.27 -1.34 -6.63
CA SER A 57 -7.67 -0.09 -6.18
C SER A 57 -6.14 -0.19 -6.09
N GLY A 58 -5.60 -1.35 -5.70
CA GLY A 58 -4.16 -1.61 -5.70
C GLY A 58 -3.56 -1.60 -7.11
N ALA A 59 -4.19 -2.28 -8.07
CA ALA A 59 -3.77 -2.26 -9.46
C ALA A 59 -3.82 -0.85 -10.05
N GLU A 60 -4.90 -0.11 -9.77
CA GLU A 60 -5.06 1.29 -10.18
C GLU A 60 -3.98 2.19 -9.57
N LEU A 61 -3.64 2.01 -8.28
CA LEU A 61 -2.59 2.76 -7.60
C LEU A 61 -1.25 2.63 -8.32
N TYR A 62 -0.82 1.40 -8.62
CA TYR A 62 0.45 1.16 -9.34
C TYR A 62 0.42 1.73 -10.76
N ALA A 63 -0.65 1.48 -11.51
CA ALA A 63 -0.78 1.96 -12.88
C ALA A 63 -0.74 3.50 -12.96
N GLN A 64 -1.51 4.17 -12.09
CA GLN A 64 -1.51 5.63 -12.02
C GLN A 64 -0.17 6.18 -11.51
N TYR A 65 0.47 5.54 -10.53
CA TYR A 65 1.78 5.97 -10.04
C TYR A 65 2.82 5.95 -11.16
N ALA A 66 2.96 4.82 -11.84
CA ALA A 66 3.92 4.67 -12.95
C ALA A 66 3.62 5.67 -14.08
N TRP A 67 2.35 5.78 -14.49
CA TRP A 67 1.93 6.72 -15.53
C TRP A 67 2.28 8.16 -15.17
N ARG A 68 1.92 8.62 -13.96
CA ARG A 68 2.16 10.00 -13.54
C ARG A 68 3.65 10.30 -13.33
N TYR A 69 4.40 9.36 -12.78
CA TYR A 69 5.85 9.50 -12.59
C TYR A 69 6.56 9.64 -13.94
N LEU A 70 6.21 8.84 -14.95
CA LEU A 70 6.81 8.92 -16.28
C LEU A 70 6.38 10.16 -17.08
N GLN A 71 5.27 10.79 -16.72
CA GLN A 71 4.78 12.03 -17.37
C GLN A 71 5.34 13.32 -16.76
N GLN A 72 6.13 13.25 -15.69
CA GLN A 72 6.63 14.45 -15.04
C GLN A 72 7.78 15.07 -15.86
N ASN A 73 7.86 16.41 -15.93
CA ASN A 73 8.88 17.14 -16.70
C ASN A 73 10.27 17.17 -16.06
N ALA A 74 10.48 16.41 -14.98
CA ALA A 74 11.72 16.35 -14.24
C ALA A 74 12.07 14.88 -13.95
N PHE A 75 13.17 14.39 -14.50
CA PHE A 75 13.78 13.17 -14.00
C PHE A 75 14.73 13.54 -12.85
#